data_AF-A0A8H3LNC7-F1
#
_entry.id   AF-A0A8H3LNC7-F1
#
_cell.length_a   1.000
_cell.length_b   1.000
_cell.length_c   1.000
_cell.angle_alpha   90.00
_cell.angle_beta   90.00
_cell.angle_gamma   90.00
#
_symmetry.space_group_name_H-M   'P 1'
#
loop_
_entity.id
_entity.type
_entity.pdbx_description
1 polymer ?
#
loop_
_entity_poly.entity_id
_entity_poly.type
_entity_poly.pdbx_seq_one_letter_code
_entity_poly.pdbx_strand_id
1 'polypeptide(L)'
;MNSIKQQHNKGSKKTDCKWHVNLSKPKNTDFVHITFIHPDHNHELLANNSIFATAFRRFDISIMKEIEHAVVYDRCDIYTIRNLFQPLFPDQLFLTQDLSNAIQKIKQKHQMVGSDASCLLKFLLKKQKEDPTMFVQLLINADSDRLCGIFWMTLNQILLWSRYSDIILHDNTSRTNKYNYPLSLFILVDNNGKSRLGVQAFLNDETQESYEWILQQTLDATGSKPCVILTDMDPAMISACQNIYKDMYHVYCIWHMSQNIPKQLKHKLKTADFKTFNKDFWKMRNLLCVEVFERQF
;
A
#
# COMPACT_ATOMS: atom_id res chain seq x y z
N MET A 1 26.37 -29.31 -28.81
CA MET A 1 26.65 -29.28 -27.36
C MET A 1 27.75 -28.25 -27.15
N ASN A 2 27.63 -27.13 -26.44
CA ASN A 2 26.68 -26.69 -25.42
C ASN A 2 26.34 -25.19 -25.61
N SER A 3 25.08 -24.87 -25.32
CA SER A 3 24.51 -23.53 -25.29
C SER A 3 25.17 -22.68 -24.20
N ILE A 4 25.64 -21.48 -24.59
CA ILE A 4 26.08 -20.44 -23.67
C ILE A 4 24.84 -19.92 -22.96
N LYS A 5 24.57 -20.44 -21.77
CA LYS A 5 23.56 -19.88 -20.86
C LYS A 5 24.02 -18.49 -20.45
N GLN A 6 23.35 -17.45 -20.95
CA GLN A 6 23.38 -16.12 -20.36
C GLN A 6 22.88 -16.21 -18.91
N GLN A 7 23.81 -16.26 -17.96
CA GLN A 7 23.49 -16.16 -16.53
C GLN A 7 23.20 -14.70 -16.20
N HIS A 8 22.01 -14.46 -15.64
CA HIS A 8 21.63 -13.18 -15.05
C HIS A 8 22.68 -12.73 -14.03
N ASN A 9 23.19 -11.51 -14.21
CA ASN A 9 24.08 -10.82 -13.28
C ASN A 9 23.37 -10.64 -11.92
N LYS A 10 23.66 -11.53 -10.96
CA LYS A 10 23.47 -11.30 -9.53
C LYS A 10 24.84 -11.41 -8.84
N GLY A 11 25.07 -10.53 -7.86
CA GLY A 11 26.37 -10.15 -7.31
C GLY A 11 27.29 -11.28 -6.83
N SER A 12 28.59 -10.99 -6.96
CA SER A 12 29.77 -11.82 -6.69
C SER A 12 30.03 -12.95 -7.70
N LYS A 13 31.03 -12.73 -8.57
CA LYS A 13 31.67 -13.77 -9.37
C LYS A 13 32.76 -14.42 -8.51
N LYS A 14 32.64 -15.70 -8.20
CA LYS A 14 33.75 -16.46 -7.61
C LYS A 14 34.86 -16.54 -8.67
N THR A 15 36.04 -16.02 -8.35
CA THR A 15 37.19 -15.98 -9.27
C THR A 15 38.16 -17.13 -9.05
N ASP A 16 37.81 -18.13 -8.24
CA ASP A 16 38.72 -19.20 -7.80
C ASP A 16 40.06 -18.65 -7.27
N CYS A 17 39.99 -17.58 -6.49
CA CYS A 17 41.14 -17.00 -5.82
C CYS A 17 41.79 -18.03 -4.91
N LYS A 18 43.11 -18.21 -5.06
CA LYS A 18 43.90 -19.15 -4.26
C LYS A 18 44.28 -18.60 -2.89
N TRP A 19 44.02 -17.31 -2.63
CA TRP A 19 44.34 -16.68 -1.37
C TRP A 19 43.64 -17.38 -0.20
N HIS A 20 44.43 -17.81 0.78
CA HIS A 20 43.92 -18.36 2.03
C HIS A 20 44.98 -18.30 3.13
N VAL A 21 44.52 -18.40 4.38
CA VAL A 21 45.36 -18.51 5.57
C VAL A 21 44.91 -19.73 6.36
N ASN A 22 45.86 -20.59 6.72
CA ASN A 22 45.61 -21.72 7.61
C ASN A 22 45.99 -21.32 9.03
N LEU A 23 45.07 -21.58 9.96
CA LEU A 23 45.23 -21.28 11.38
C LEU A 23 45.15 -22.57 12.20
N SER A 24 45.93 -22.65 13.27
CA SER A 24 45.90 -23.75 14.24
C SER A 24 45.84 -23.19 15.65
N LYS A 25 44.97 -23.74 16.51
CA LYS A 25 44.95 -23.47 17.94
C LYS A 25 45.23 -24.76 18.71
N PRO A 26 46.50 -25.06 19.05
CA PRO A 26 46.85 -26.21 19.87
C PRO A 26 46.18 -26.13 21.25
N LYS A 27 45.77 -27.27 21.80
CA LYS A 27 45.05 -27.34 23.09
C LYS A 27 45.87 -26.81 24.29
N ASN A 28 47.18 -26.72 24.14
CA ASN A 28 48.11 -26.37 25.22
C ASN A 28 48.49 -24.88 25.22
N THR A 29 47.90 -24.09 24.33
CA THR A 29 48.20 -22.67 24.19
C THR A 29 46.92 -21.87 23.98
N ASP A 30 46.82 -20.70 24.58
CA ASP A 30 45.73 -19.77 24.28
C ASP A 30 45.90 -19.04 22.95
N PHE A 31 47.08 -19.18 22.32
CA PHE A 31 47.42 -18.52 21.07
C PHE A 31 46.92 -19.28 19.83
N VAL A 32 46.52 -18.51 18.82
CA VAL A 32 46.24 -19.01 17.47
C VAL A 32 47.50 -18.82 16.63
N HIS A 33 48.03 -19.90 16.07
CA HIS A 33 49.19 -19.90 15.20
C HIS A 33 48.77 -19.86 13.74
N ILE A 34 49.42 -19.04 12.95
CA ILE A 34 49.32 -19.09 11.49
C ILE A 34 50.25 -20.20 11.01
N THR A 35 49.70 -21.24 10.38
CA THR A 35 50.50 -22.38 9.89
C THR A 35 50.90 -22.20 8.43
N PHE A 36 50.11 -21.48 7.64
CA PHE A 36 50.38 -21.23 6.23
C PHE A 36 49.63 -20.00 5.73
N ILE A 37 50.24 -19.26 4.80
CA ILE A 37 49.61 -18.14 4.08
C ILE A 37 49.88 -18.33 2.59
N HIS A 38 48.83 -18.32 1.78
CA HIS A 38 48.92 -18.15 0.33
C HIS A 38 48.52 -16.71 -0.02
N PRO A 39 49.47 -15.80 -0.28
CA PRO A 39 49.18 -14.36 -0.38
C PRO A 39 48.67 -13.91 -1.76
N ASP A 40 48.76 -14.76 -2.79
CA ASP A 40 48.43 -14.34 -4.15
C ASP A 40 46.93 -14.24 -4.41
N HIS A 41 46.53 -13.09 -4.94
CA HIS A 41 45.20 -12.85 -5.48
C HIS A 41 45.21 -12.88 -7.01
N ASN A 42 44.11 -13.31 -7.61
CA ASN A 42 43.90 -13.30 -9.06
C ASN A 42 42.85 -12.27 -9.51
N HIS A 43 42.56 -11.30 -8.64
CA HIS A 43 41.62 -10.23 -8.85
C HIS A 43 42.13 -8.98 -8.14
N GLU A 44 41.63 -7.81 -8.55
CA GLU A 44 41.91 -6.56 -7.87
C GLU A 44 41.34 -6.56 -6.44
N LEU A 45 42.09 -5.99 -5.49
CA LEU A 45 41.64 -5.81 -4.12
C LEU A 45 40.87 -4.49 -4.01
N LEU A 46 39.55 -4.60 -3.97
CA LEU A 46 38.68 -3.44 -3.78
C LEU A 46 38.55 -3.13 -2.28
N ALA A 47 39.33 -2.16 -1.78
CA ALA A 47 39.31 -1.75 -0.38
C ALA A 47 37.90 -1.36 0.11
N ASN A 48 37.09 -0.80 -0.79
CA ASN A 48 35.70 -0.41 -0.52
C ASN A 48 34.76 -1.61 -0.32
N ASN A 49 35.15 -2.84 -0.64
CA ASN A 49 34.31 -4.02 -0.33
C ASN A 49 34.22 -4.32 1.17
N SER A 50 35.11 -3.77 1.98
CA SER A 50 35.05 -3.85 3.44
C SER A 50 33.73 -3.33 3.99
N ILE A 51 33.18 -2.22 3.46
CA ILE A 51 31.88 -1.66 3.87
C ILE A 51 30.71 -2.62 3.62
N PHE A 52 30.87 -3.56 2.69
CA PHE A 52 29.90 -4.61 2.40
C PHE A 52 30.19 -5.91 3.14
N ALA A 53 31.23 -6.01 3.94
CA ALA A 53 31.46 -7.20 4.77
C ALA A 53 30.46 -7.23 5.94
N THR A 54 30.04 -8.43 6.32
CA THR A 54 28.99 -8.64 7.34
C THR A 54 29.31 -7.98 8.69
N ALA A 55 30.59 -7.78 9.02
CA ALA A 55 31.02 -7.09 10.23
C ALA A 55 30.61 -5.61 10.26
N PHE A 56 30.66 -4.92 9.11
CA PHE A 56 30.33 -3.49 8.97
C PHE A 56 28.85 -3.23 8.64
N ARG A 57 28.08 -4.29 8.33
CA ARG A 57 26.62 -4.23 8.13
C ARG A 57 25.81 -4.34 9.43
N ARG A 58 26.46 -4.62 10.56
CA ARG A 58 25.78 -4.69 11.86
C ARG A 58 25.71 -3.31 12.47
N PHE A 59 24.50 -2.88 12.81
CA PHE A 59 24.31 -1.69 13.62
C PHE A 59 24.81 -1.91 15.03
N ASP A 60 25.57 -0.94 15.54
CA ASP A 60 25.99 -0.94 16.94
C ASP A 60 24.80 -0.71 17.89
N ILE A 61 25.08 -0.79 19.20
CA ILE A 61 24.06 -0.63 20.24
C ILE A 61 23.42 0.77 20.23
N SER A 62 24.19 1.81 19.89
CA SER A 62 23.71 3.19 19.86
C SER A 62 22.72 3.40 18.72
N ILE A 63 23.10 2.98 17.51
CA ILE A 63 22.26 3.04 16.32
C ILE A 63 21.01 2.17 16.50
N MET A 64 21.15 0.98 17.10
CA MET A 64 20.00 0.12 17.40
C MET A 64 18.99 0.78 18.36
N LYS A 65 19.43 1.61 19.32
CA LYS A 65 18.53 2.37 20.20
C LYS A 65 17.77 3.46 19.45
N GLU A 66 18.44 4.17 18.55
CA GLU A 66 17.80 5.19 17.69
C GLU A 66 16.77 4.53 16.76
N ILE A 67 17.10 3.38 16.15
CA ILE A 67 16.15 2.63 15.32
C ILE A 67 14.96 2.17 16.18
N GLU A 68 15.22 1.70 17.40
CA GLU A 68 14.17 1.31 18.35
C GLU A 68 13.24 2.47 18.67
N HIS A 69 13.79 3.66 18.92
CA HIS A 69 12.99 4.86 19.19
C HIS A 69 12.10 5.22 18.00
N ALA A 70 12.69 5.31 16.81
CA ALA A 70 12.00 5.68 15.58
C ALA A 70 10.89 4.67 15.22
N VAL A 71 11.10 3.38 15.49
CA VAL A 71 10.11 2.32 15.21
C VAL A 71 8.97 2.32 16.23
N VAL A 72 9.30 2.41 17.52
CA VAL A 72 8.34 2.18 18.61
C VAL A 72 7.53 3.42 18.95
N TYR A 73 8.19 4.58 19.04
CA TYR A 73 7.58 5.83 19.49
C TYR A 73 7.16 6.71 18.32
N ASP A 74 8.07 6.92 17.35
CA ASP A 74 7.80 7.82 16.22
C ASP A 74 7.03 7.14 15.07
N ARG A 75 6.96 5.81 15.09
CA ARG A 75 6.29 4.96 14.08
C ARG A 75 6.76 5.26 12.64
N CYS A 76 8.03 5.59 12.49
CA CYS A 76 8.63 5.87 11.20
C CYS A 76 8.68 4.59 10.33
N ASP A 77 8.41 4.75 9.04
CA ASP A 77 8.65 3.70 8.07
C ASP A 77 10.16 3.55 7.76
N ILE A 78 10.50 2.45 7.08
CA ILE A 78 11.89 2.09 6.77
C ILE A 78 12.62 3.13 5.90
N TYR A 79 11.91 3.81 5.00
CA TYR A 79 12.50 4.84 4.14
C TYR A 79 12.76 6.11 4.92
N THR A 80 11.82 6.50 5.79
CA THR A 80 11.99 7.62 6.71
C THR A 80 13.20 7.41 7.61
N ILE A 81 13.30 6.22 8.25
CA ILE A 81 14.47 5.90 9.09
C ILE A 81 15.75 5.97 8.28
N ARG A 82 15.80 5.33 7.09
CA ARG A 82 17.01 5.34 6.24
C ARG A 82 17.42 6.76 5.85
N ASN A 83 16.48 7.59 5.42
CA ASN A 83 16.77 8.94 4.92
C ASN A 83 17.19 9.89 6.05
N LEU A 84 16.65 9.71 7.27
CA LEU A 84 17.04 10.49 8.44
C LEU A 84 18.38 10.02 9.01
N PHE A 85 18.66 8.72 9.00
CA PHE A 85 19.79 8.16 9.75
C PHE A 85 21.07 8.12 8.91
N GLN A 86 20.97 8.02 7.58
CA GLN A 86 22.16 8.01 6.72
C GLN A 86 23.01 9.29 6.85
N PRO A 87 22.43 10.51 6.97
CA PRO A 87 23.20 11.72 7.27
C PRO A 87 23.72 11.79 8.71
N LEU A 88 23.00 11.20 9.68
CA LEU A 88 23.37 11.24 11.11
C LEU A 88 24.52 10.28 11.44
N PHE A 89 24.62 9.17 10.71
CA PHE A 89 25.67 8.17 10.86
C PHE A 89 26.35 7.93 9.50
N PRO A 90 27.20 8.87 9.04
CA PRO A 90 27.77 8.82 7.69
C PRO A 90 28.67 7.60 7.44
N ASP A 91 29.31 7.09 8.50
CA ASP A 91 30.18 5.92 8.44
C ASP A 91 29.41 4.59 8.47
N GLN A 92 28.09 4.62 8.76
CA GLN A 92 27.22 3.46 8.75
C GLN A 92 26.42 3.39 7.45
N LEU A 93 26.44 2.23 6.80
CA LEU A 93 25.59 1.97 5.64
C LEU A 93 24.22 1.44 6.08
N PHE A 94 23.13 2.10 5.67
CA PHE A 94 21.75 1.66 5.93
C PHE A 94 21.14 0.97 4.72
N LEU A 95 21.54 -0.28 4.47
CA LEU A 95 20.89 -1.11 3.47
C LEU A 95 19.46 -1.46 3.90
N THR A 96 18.51 -1.42 2.97
CA THR A 96 17.09 -1.72 3.24
C THR A 96 16.91 -3.08 3.89
N GLN A 97 17.67 -4.10 3.48
CA GLN A 97 17.58 -5.44 4.07
C GLN A 97 18.05 -5.47 5.52
N ASP A 98 19.19 -4.83 5.82
CA ASP A 98 19.77 -4.83 7.17
C ASP A 98 18.88 -4.02 8.13
N LEU A 99 18.38 -2.89 7.67
CA LEU A 99 17.43 -2.07 8.41
C LEU A 99 16.11 -2.82 8.64
N SER A 100 15.59 -3.55 7.64
CA SER A 100 14.40 -4.40 7.79
C SER A 100 14.62 -5.48 8.85
N ASN A 101 15.78 -6.16 8.83
CA ASN A 101 16.13 -7.18 9.82
C ASN A 101 16.23 -6.59 11.24
N ALA A 102 16.81 -5.38 11.39
CA ALA A 102 16.91 -4.68 12.67
C ALA A 102 15.53 -4.29 13.21
N ILE A 103 14.68 -3.68 12.36
CA ILE A 103 13.29 -3.33 12.68
C ILE A 103 12.52 -4.59 13.11
N GLN A 104 12.70 -5.71 12.40
CA GLN A 104 12.03 -6.97 12.75
C GLN A 104 12.43 -7.46 14.15
N LYS A 105 13.72 -7.42 14.51
CA LYS A 105 14.20 -7.78 15.86
C LYS A 105 13.60 -6.89 16.93
N ILE A 106 13.52 -5.58 16.69
CA ILE A 106 12.90 -4.61 17.60
C ILE A 106 11.41 -4.92 17.79
N LYS A 107 10.69 -5.15 16.68
CA LYS A 107 9.26 -5.51 16.73
C LYS A 107 9.03 -6.80 17.52
N GLN A 108 9.90 -7.81 17.34
CA GLN A 108 9.84 -9.05 18.12
C GLN A 108 10.07 -8.80 19.62
N LYS A 109 11.11 -8.03 19.97
CA LYS A 109 11.44 -7.64 21.35
C LYS A 109 10.26 -6.95 22.05
N HIS A 110 9.58 -6.04 21.36
CA HIS A 110 8.43 -5.28 21.88
C HIS A 110 7.10 -6.01 21.78
N GLN A 111 7.10 -7.29 21.40
CA GLN A 111 5.88 -8.06 21.16
C GLN A 111 4.90 -7.35 20.21
N MET A 112 5.42 -6.58 19.26
CA MET A 112 4.68 -6.09 18.11
C MET A 112 4.44 -7.27 17.15
N VAL A 113 3.72 -8.27 17.64
CA VAL A 113 3.46 -9.55 16.99
C VAL A 113 2.21 -9.40 16.12
N GLY A 114 2.43 -9.50 14.82
CA GLY A 114 1.38 -9.47 13.82
C GLY A 114 1.78 -8.70 12.57
N SER A 115 1.17 -9.06 11.43
CA SER A 115 1.15 -8.18 10.26
C SER A 115 0.35 -6.91 10.59
N ASP A 116 0.58 -5.82 9.85
CA ASP A 116 -0.18 -4.57 10.02
C ASP A 116 -1.70 -4.84 9.93
N ALA A 117 -2.14 -5.73 9.02
CA ALA A 117 -3.52 -6.16 8.89
C ALA A 117 -4.05 -6.84 10.16
N SER A 118 -3.26 -7.71 10.79
CA SER A 118 -3.65 -8.35 12.05
C SER A 118 -3.71 -7.36 13.22
N CYS A 119 -2.86 -6.33 13.24
CA CYS A 119 -2.90 -5.27 14.23
C CYS A 119 -4.16 -4.41 14.06
N LEU A 120 -4.48 -4.02 12.83
CA LEU A 120 -5.72 -3.30 12.51
C LEU A 120 -6.95 -4.11 12.93
N LEU A 121 -6.98 -5.40 12.58
CA LEU A 121 -8.08 -6.28 12.95
C LEU A 121 -8.27 -6.36 14.47
N LYS A 122 -7.19 -6.64 15.22
CA LYS A 122 -7.25 -6.69 16.69
C LYS A 122 -7.74 -5.37 17.28
N PHE A 123 -7.32 -4.23 16.72
CA PHE A 123 -7.78 -2.92 17.13
C PHE A 123 -9.28 -2.72 16.88
N LEU A 124 -9.77 -3.07 15.69
CA LEU A 124 -11.19 -2.93 15.34
C LEU A 124 -12.08 -3.85 16.17
N LEU A 125 -11.69 -5.11 16.38
CA LEU A 125 -12.44 -6.04 17.25
C LEU A 125 -12.46 -5.58 18.70
N LYS A 126 -11.35 -5.01 19.20
CA LYS A 126 -11.32 -4.38 20.52
C LYS A 126 -12.30 -3.19 20.58
N LYS A 127 -12.30 -2.34 19.56
CA LYS A 127 -13.22 -1.20 19.47
C LYS A 127 -14.68 -1.63 19.41
N GLN A 128 -15.00 -2.68 18.66
CA GLN A 128 -16.33 -3.26 18.61
C GLN A 128 -16.76 -3.89 19.94
N LYS A 129 -15.82 -4.45 20.71
CA LYS A 129 -16.12 -4.93 22.07
C LYS A 129 -16.41 -3.78 23.04
N GLU A 130 -15.73 -2.64 22.88
CA GLU A 130 -15.96 -1.42 23.67
C GLU A 130 -17.26 -0.70 23.25
N ASP A 131 -17.58 -0.72 21.96
CA ASP A 131 -18.79 -0.14 21.36
C ASP A 131 -19.46 -1.18 20.44
N PRO A 132 -20.41 -1.97 20.98
CA PRO A 132 -21.12 -3.02 20.23
C PRO A 132 -21.95 -2.51 19.05
N THR A 133 -22.15 -1.20 18.93
CA THR A 133 -22.86 -0.59 17.80
C THR A 133 -21.97 -0.40 16.57
N MET A 134 -20.65 -0.56 16.74
CA MET A 134 -19.71 -0.58 15.63
C MET A 134 -19.88 -1.87 14.80
N PHE A 135 -19.91 -1.73 13.48
CA PHE A 135 -20.01 -2.85 12.56
C PHE A 135 -18.62 -3.16 12.00
N VAL A 136 -18.15 -4.40 12.16
CA VAL A 136 -16.84 -4.86 11.68
C VAL A 136 -17.03 -6.22 11.03
N GLN A 137 -16.55 -6.37 9.80
CA GLN A 137 -16.69 -7.62 9.05
C GLN A 137 -15.39 -8.00 8.32
N LEU A 138 -15.20 -9.30 8.16
CA LEU A 138 -14.00 -9.89 7.56
C LEU A 138 -14.37 -10.62 6.28
N LEU A 139 -13.55 -10.42 5.26
CA LEU A 139 -13.56 -11.23 4.06
C LEU A 139 -12.39 -12.21 4.14
N ILE A 140 -12.71 -13.48 4.34
CA ILE A 140 -11.73 -14.58 4.38
C ILE A 140 -11.96 -15.44 3.15
N ASN A 141 -10.90 -15.72 2.40
CA ASN A 141 -10.97 -16.65 1.29
C ASN A 141 -11.16 -18.08 1.82
N ALA A 142 -12.21 -18.75 1.38
CA ALA A 142 -12.62 -20.06 1.89
C ALA A 142 -11.56 -21.16 1.65
N ASP A 143 -10.80 -21.09 0.55
CA ASP A 143 -9.84 -22.13 0.18
C ASP A 143 -8.49 -21.97 0.88
N SER A 144 -8.04 -20.74 1.04
CA SER A 144 -6.69 -20.42 1.53
C SER A 144 -6.65 -19.95 2.98
N ASP A 145 -7.81 -19.72 3.60
CA ASP A 145 -7.95 -19.15 4.94
C ASP A 145 -7.21 -17.80 5.11
N ARG A 146 -7.08 -17.06 3.99
CA ARG A 146 -6.41 -15.77 3.96
C ARG A 146 -7.40 -14.64 4.14
N LEU A 147 -7.02 -13.67 4.97
CA LEU A 147 -7.74 -12.41 5.08
C LEU A 147 -7.58 -11.59 3.79
N CYS A 148 -8.67 -11.45 3.05
CA CYS A 148 -8.75 -10.68 1.81
C CYS A 148 -9.25 -9.25 2.05
N GLY A 149 -10.09 -9.06 3.08
CA GLY A 149 -10.64 -7.74 3.34
C GLY A 149 -11.11 -7.51 4.77
N ILE A 150 -11.15 -6.24 5.16
CA ILE A 150 -11.66 -5.78 6.44
C ILE A 150 -12.57 -4.60 6.18
N PHE A 151 -13.84 -4.72 6.58
CA PHE A 151 -14.85 -3.68 6.50
C PHE A 151 -15.15 -3.16 7.90
N TRP A 152 -15.35 -1.85 8.06
CA TRP A 152 -15.88 -1.33 9.30
C TRP A 152 -16.66 -0.02 9.15
N MET A 153 -17.66 0.15 10.01
CA MET A 153 -18.40 1.39 10.22
C MET A 153 -18.55 1.66 11.70
N THR A 154 -18.27 2.88 12.13
CA THR A 154 -18.61 3.35 13.48
C THR A 154 -20.10 3.71 13.58
N LEU A 155 -20.63 3.84 14.80
CA LEU A 155 -22.01 4.30 14.99
C LEU A 155 -22.31 5.63 14.26
N ASN A 156 -21.39 6.59 14.39
CA ASN A 156 -21.54 7.90 13.74
C ASN A 156 -21.64 7.75 12.22
N GLN A 157 -20.91 6.81 11.64
CA GLN A 157 -20.94 6.54 10.22
C GLN A 157 -22.25 5.90 9.76
N ILE A 158 -22.79 4.97 10.54
CA ILE A 158 -24.12 4.40 10.31
C ILE A 158 -25.20 5.48 10.40
N LEU A 159 -25.10 6.39 11.39
CA LEU A 159 -26.02 7.53 11.53
C LEU A 159 -25.86 8.58 10.43
N LEU A 160 -24.66 8.78 9.89
CA LEU A 160 -24.44 9.64 8.74
C LEU A 160 -25.05 9.01 7.49
N TRP A 161 -24.88 7.71 7.30
CA TRP A 161 -25.49 6.98 6.19
C TRP A 161 -27.00 7.10 6.21
N SER A 162 -27.65 6.87 7.36
CA SER A 162 -29.11 6.96 7.44
C SER A 162 -29.69 8.35 7.15
N ARG A 163 -28.87 9.41 7.19
CA ARG A 163 -29.29 10.80 6.96
C ARG A 163 -28.90 11.37 5.61
N TYR A 164 -27.79 10.91 5.03
CA TYR A 164 -27.13 11.58 3.90
C TYR A 164 -26.72 10.62 2.77
N SER A 165 -27.26 9.39 2.73
CA SER A 165 -26.89 8.40 1.72
C SER A 165 -27.60 8.53 0.38
N ASP A 166 -28.38 9.60 0.14
CA ASP A 166 -29.05 9.80 -1.16
C ASP A 166 -28.03 9.80 -2.31
N ILE A 167 -26.87 10.43 -2.10
CA ILE A 167 -25.78 10.53 -3.07
C ILE A 167 -24.47 10.12 -2.40
N ILE A 168 -23.82 9.12 -2.98
CA ILE A 168 -22.54 8.59 -2.51
C ILE A 168 -21.46 8.81 -3.57
N LEU A 169 -20.28 9.24 -3.14
CA LEU A 169 -19.07 9.22 -3.94
C LEU A 169 -18.21 8.05 -3.46
N HIS A 170 -17.89 7.13 -4.36
CA HIS A 170 -16.95 6.05 -4.08
C HIS A 170 -15.63 6.32 -4.79
N ASP A 171 -14.53 6.05 -4.08
CA ASP A 171 -13.18 6.12 -4.62
C ASP A 171 -12.28 5.10 -3.90
N ASN A 172 -11.29 4.58 -4.62
CA ASN A 172 -10.25 3.76 -4.04
C ASN A 172 -8.94 4.53 -3.96
N THR A 173 -8.24 4.39 -2.83
CA THR A 173 -6.90 4.95 -2.72
C THR A 173 -5.93 4.27 -3.69
N SER A 174 -4.89 4.98 -4.11
CA SER A 174 -3.92 4.61 -5.17
C SER A 174 -2.97 3.45 -4.84
N ARG A 175 -3.39 2.49 -4.01
CA ARG A 175 -2.63 1.29 -3.61
C ARG A 175 -1.20 1.60 -3.15
N THR A 176 -1.00 2.78 -2.55
CA THR A 176 0.32 3.30 -2.16
C THR A 176 0.87 2.69 -0.87
N ASN A 177 0.12 1.82 -0.20
CA ASN A 177 0.63 1.08 0.95
C ASN A 177 1.61 -0.02 0.50
N LYS A 178 2.46 -0.49 1.42
CA LYS A 178 3.47 -1.53 1.15
C LYS A 178 2.91 -2.87 0.67
N TYR A 179 1.59 -3.05 0.75
CA TYR A 179 0.89 -4.26 0.33
C TYR A 179 0.22 -4.12 -1.05
N ASN A 180 0.22 -2.92 -1.65
CA ASN A 180 -0.50 -2.60 -2.88
C ASN A 180 -2.02 -2.86 -2.78
N TYR A 181 -2.59 -2.71 -1.57
CA TYR A 181 -3.99 -2.99 -1.29
C TYR A 181 -4.85 -1.72 -1.44
N PRO A 182 -6.00 -1.76 -2.13
CA PRO A 182 -6.92 -0.64 -2.15
C PRO A 182 -7.60 -0.43 -0.77
N LEU A 183 -7.73 0.84 -0.40
CA LEU A 183 -8.69 1.28 0.62
C LEU A 183 -9.88 1.90 -0.12
N SER A 184 -11.01 1.22 -0.04
CA SER A 184 -12.28 1.63 -0.63
C SER A 184 -13.00 2.56 0.34
N LEU A 185 -13.41 3.73 -0.14
CA LEU A 185 -14.02 4.79 0.65
C LEU A 185 -15.36 5.21 0.04
N PHE A 186 -16.40 5.29 0.87
CA PHE A 186 -17.70 5.81 0.49
C PHE A 186 -17.89 7.14 1.22
N ILE A 187 -17.95 8.22 0.45
CA ILE A 187 -18.03 9.59 0.93
C ILE A 187 -19.45 10.11 0.69
N LEU A 188 -20.07 10.62 1.75
CA LEU A 188 -21.35 11.33 1.70
C LEU A 188 -21.12 12.84 1.69
N VAL A 189 -22.17 13.60 1.38
CA VAL A 189 -22.19 15.06 1.49
C VAL A 189 -23.30 15.47 2.45
N ASP A 190 -22.95 16.16 3.53
CA ASP A 190 -23.96 16.66 4.49
C ASP A 190 -24.66 17.93 3.98
N ASN A 191 -25.70 18.37 4.72
CA ASN A 191 -26.49 19.57 4.36
C ASN A 191 -25.68 20.88 4.29
N ASN A 192 -24.44 20.91 4.80
CA ASN A 192 -23.54 22.05 4.71
C ASN A 192 -22.54 21.90 3.54
N GLY A 193 -22.73 20.91 2.67
CA GLY A 193 -21.82 20.62 1.56
C GLY A 193 -20.49 19.99 2.00
N LYS A 194 -20.39 19.48 3.23
CA LYS A 194 -19.13 18.89 3.72
C LYS A 194 -19.07 17.40 3.41
N SER A 195 -17.92 16.96 2.90
CA SER A 195 -17.62 15.54 2.73
C SER A 195 -17.54 14.82 4.06
N ARG A 196 -18.22 13.68 4.17
CA ARG A 196 -18.24 12.82 5.35
C ARG A 196 -17.86 11.40 4.95
N LEU A 197 -16.95 10.78 5.68
CA LEU A 197 -16.64 9.37 5.45
C LEU A 197 -17.76 8.51 6.03
N GLY A 198 -18.45 7.76 5.16
CA GLY A 198 -19.55 6.87 5.52
C GLY A 198 -19.10 5.44 5.70
N VAL A 199 -18.37 4.90 4.74
CA VAL A 199 -17.94 3.50 4.76
C VAL A 199 -16.48 3.43 4.37
N GLN A 200 -15.78 2.48 4.97
CA GLN A 200 -14.44 2.14 4.56
C GLN A 200 -14.19 0.64 4.63
N ALA A 201 -13.44 0.15 3.65
CA ALA A 201 -12.98 -1.22 3.63
C ALA A 201 -11.58 -1.31 3.02
N PHE A 202 -10.71 -2.10 3.65
CA PHE A 202 -9.48 -2.55 3.04
C PHE A 202 -9.77 -3.84 2.27
N LEU A 203 -9.30 -3.91 1.01
CA LEU A 203 -9.35 -5.12 0.20
C LEU A 203 -7.96 -5.43 -0.34
N ASN A 204 -7.72 -6.68 -0.70
CA ASN A 204 -6.52 -7.14 -1.38
C ASN A 204 -6.60 -6.99 -2.92
N ASP A 205 -7.80 -6.80 -3.46
CA ASP A 205 -8.05 -6.64 -4.90
C ASP A 205 -9.24 -5.69 -5.19
N GLU A 206 -9.49 -5.46 -6.49
CA GLU A 206 -10.56 -4.61 -7.03
C GLU A 206 -11.44 -5.45 -7.97
N THR A 207 -11.82 -6.63 -7.51
CA THR A 207 -12.71 -7.54 -8.26
C THR A 207 -14.18 -7.20 -8.04
N GLN A 208 -15.05 -7.68 -8.92
CA GLN A 208 -16.49 -7.48 -8.80
C GLN A 208 -16.99 -8.11 -7.50
N GLU A 209 -16.55 -9.32 -7.18
CA GLU A 209 -16.93 -10.06 -5.99
C GLU A 209 -16.53 -9.32 -4.69
N SER A 210 -15.33 -8.74 -4.67
CA SER A 210 -14.87 -7.92 -3.54
C SER A 210 -15.72 -6.65 -3.35
N TYR A 211 -16.13 -6.00 -4.44
CA TYR A 211 -17.02 -4.84 -4.36
C TYR A 211 -18.45 -5.22 -3.97
N GLU A 212 -18.99 -6.32 -4.51
CA GLU A 212 -20.28 -6.86 -4.10
C GLU A 212 -20.30 -7.13 -2.59
N TRP A 213 -19.21 -7.70 -2.07
CA TRP A 213 -19.06 -7.91 -0.64
C TRP A 213 -19.13 -6.60 0.15
N ILE A 214 -18.40 -5.54 -0.21
CA ILE A 214 -18.47 -4.24 0.49
C ILE A 214 -19.88 -3.64 0.43
N LEU A 215 -20.51 -3.67 -0.74
CA LEU A 215 -21.85 -3.11 -0.93
C LEU A 215 -22.87 -3.87 -0.08
N GLN A 216 -22.75 -5.20 -0.01
CA GLN A 216 -23.58 -6.04 0.84
C GLN A 216 -23.33 -5.76 2.32
N GLN A 217 -22.08 -5.66 2.78
CA GLN A 217 -21.77 -5.32 4.17
C GLN A 217 -22.31 -3.95 4.57
N THR A 218 -22.31 -2.99 3.64
CA THR A 218 -22.91 -1.67 3.85
C THR A 218 -24.42 -1.77 4.02
N LEU A 219 -25.09 -2.56 3.18
CA LEU A 219 -26.53 -2.79 3.27
C LEU A 219 -26.90 -3.50 4.59
N ASP A 220 -26.11 -4.50 4.99
CA ASP A 220 -26.33 -5.24 6.25
C ASP A 220 -26.15 -4.32 7.47
N ALA A 221 -25.18 -3.41 7.42
CA ALA A 221 -24.91 -2.47 8.51
C ALA A 221 -25.96 -1.35 8.65
N THR A 222 -26.58 -0.95 7.54
CA THR A 222 -27.39 0.29 7.47
C THR A 222 -28.86 0.07 7.15
N GLY A 223 -29.20 -1.07 6.55
CA GLY A 223 -30.54 -1.39 6.06
C GLY A 223 -30.98 -0.57 4.85
N SER A 224 -30.13 0.29 4.27
CA SER A 224 -30.49 1.14 3.14
C SER A 224 -29.39 1.23 2.09
N LYS A 225 -29.82 1.40 0.84
CA LYS A 225 -28.96 1.65 -0.33
C LYS A 225 -29.07 3.10 -0.79
N PRO A 226 -28.04 3.66 -1.44
CA PRO A 226 -28.12 5.01 -1.97
C PRO A 226 -29.05 5.11 -3.18
N CYS A 227 -29.53 6.32 -3.47
CA CYS A 227 -30.25 6.60 -4.72
C CYS A 227 -29.29 6.74 -5.90
N VAL A 228 -28.13 7.37 -5.65
CA VAL A 228 -27.10 7.64 -6.66
C VAL A 228 -25.73 7.27 -6.11
N ILE A 229 -24.92 6.57 -6.91
CA ILE A 229 -23.49 6.38 -6.62
C ILE A 229 -22.63 6.94 -7.74
N LEU A 230 -21.59 7.68 -7.37
CA LEU A 230 -20.60 8.24 -8.27
C LEU A 230 -19.30 7.45 -8.13
N THR A 231 -18.81 6.85 -9.21
CA THR A 231 -17.56 6.06 -9.19
C THR A 231 -16.64 6.41 -10.37
N ASP A 232 -15.42 5.87 -10.36
CA ASP A 232 -14.34 6.13 -11.31
C ASP A 232 -14.33 5.22 -12.56
N MET A 233 -15.50 4.97 -13.17
CA MET A 233 -15.65 4.12 -14.36
C MET A 233 -15.07 2.69 -14.23
N ASP A 234 -14.74 2.23 -13.02
CA ASP A 234 -14.32 0.85 -12.76
C ASP A 234 -15.46 -0.13 -13.14
N PRO A 235 -15.24 -1.01 -14.14
CA PRO A 235 -16.28 -1.95 -14.59
C PRO A 235 -16.72 -2.94 -13.51
N ALA A 236 -15.82 -3.35 -12.62
CA ALA A 236 -16.13 -4.27 -11.54
C ALA A 236 -17.02 -3.60 -10.50
N MET A 237 -16.75 -2.34 -10.13
CA MET A 237 -17.62 -1.59 -9.21
C MET A 237 -19.00 -1.31 -9.83
N ILE A 238 -19.04 -0.97 -11.13
CA ILE A 238 -20.30 -0.76 -11.86
C ILE A 238 -21.16 -2.04 -11.83
N SER A 239 -20.57 -3.18 -12.17
CA SER A 239 -21.27 -4.47 -12.17
C SER A 239 -21.76 -4.85 -10.76
N ALA A 240 -20.91 -4.69 -9.74
CA ALA A 240 -21.27 -4.95 -8.35
C ALA A 240 -22.44 -4.08 -7.86
N CYS A 241 -22.43 -2.79 -8.22
CA CYS A 241 -23.53 -1.87 -7.93
C CYS A 241 -24.86 -2.33 -8.54
N GLN A 242 -24.85 -2.78 -9.79
CA GLN A 242 -26.05 -3.27 -10.48
C GLN A 242 -26.62 -4.54 -9.84
N ASN A 243 -25.74 -5.40 -9.31
CA ASN A 243 -26.14 -6.65 -8.68
C ASN A 243 -26.71 -6.45 -7.27
N ILE A 244 -26.05 -5.63 -6.44
CA ILE A 244 -26.43 -5.45 -5.03
C ILE A 244 -27.47 -4.34 -4.84
N TYR A 245 -27.31 -3.19 -5.53
CA TYR A 245 -28.20 -2.03 -5.40
C TYR A 245 -29.12 -1.90 -6.61
N LYS A 246 -30.09 -2.81 -6.73
CA LYS A 246 -31.15 -2.73 -7.76
C LYS A 246 -31.81 -1.35 -7.74
N ASP A 247 -32.15 -0.78 -8.90
CA ASP A 247 -32.81 0.53 -9.04
C ASP A 247 -32.01 1.75 -8.52
N MET A 248 -30.70 1.60 -8.32
CA MET A 248 -29.80 2.72 -8.00
C MET A 248 -29.23 3.32 -9.29
N TYR A 249 -29.11 4.64 -9.34
CA TYR A 249 -28.53 5.35 -10.49
C TYR A 249 -27.01 5.47 -10.37
N HIS A 250 -26.30 4.75 -11.23
CA HIS A 250 -24.85 4.90 -11.34
C HIS A 250 -24.49 6.11 -12.19
N VAL A 251 -23.53 6.92 -11.72
CA VAL A 251 -23.04 8.11 -12.42
C VAL A 251 -21.51 8.09 -12.45
N TYR A 252 -20.92 8.49 -13.57
CA TYR A 252 -19.47 8.64 -13.65
C TYR A 252 -19.01 9.89 -12.90
N CYS A 253 -17.98 9.72 -12.07
CA CYS A 253 -17.38 10.81 -11.32
C CYS A 253 -16.81 11.87 -12.26
N ILE A 254 -17.35 13.10 -12.16
CA ILE A 254 -16.96 14.22 -13.03
C ILE A 254 -15.49 14.60 -12.86
N TRP A 255 -14.94 14.44 -11.65
CA TRP A 255 -13.53 14.70 -11.41
C TRP A 255 -12.67 13.73 -12.23
N HIS A 256 -12.93 12.43 -12.14
CA HIS A 256 -12.23 11.40 -12.92
C HIS A 256 -12.38 11.62 -14.43
N MET A 257 -13.59 11.94 -14.91
CA MET A 257 -13.80 12.30 -16.32
C MET A 257 -12.95 13.51 -16.73
N SER A 258 -12.91 14.56 -15.92
CA SER A 258 -12.11 15.77 -16.20
C SER A 258 -10.60 15.51 -16.24
N GLN A 259 -10.11 14.51 -15.51
CA GLN A 259 -8.71 14.08 -15.56
C GLN A 259 -8.42 13.20 -16.78
N ASN A 260 -9.39 12.36 -17.18
CA ASN A 260 -9.22 11.41 -18.29
C ASN A 260 -9.33 12.07 -19.67
N ILE A 261 -10.22 13.05 -19.84
CA ILE A 261 -10.40 13.81 -21.09
C ILE A 261 -9.07 14.35 -21.65
N PRO A 262 -8.27 15.16 -20.89
CA PRO A 262 -7.00 15.66 -21.41
C PRO A 262 -5.98 14.56 -21.68
N LYS A 263 -5.92 13.52 -20.83
CA LYS A 263 -4.98 12.40 -21.04
C LYS A 263 -5.25 11.67 -22.36
N GLN A 264 -6.53 11.44 -22.67
CA GLN A 264 -6.95 10.64 -23.81
C GLN A 264 -7.08 11.43 -25.11
N LEU A 265 -7.50 12.70 -25.05
CA LEU A 265 -7.87 13.47 -26.23
C LEU A 265 -6.87 14.56 -26.61
N LYS A 266 -6.05 15.08 -25.68
CA LYS A 266 -5.16 16.23 -25.96
C LYS A 266 -4.11 15.93 -27.03
N HIS A 267 -3.63 14.68 -27.13
CA HIS A 267 -2.66 14.26 -28.14
C HIS A 267 -3.33 13.83 -29.46
N LYS A 268 -4.63 13.51 -29.43
CA LYS A 268 -5.41 13.08 -30.60
C LYS A 268 -6.04 14.27 -31.33
N LEU A 269 -6.36 15.33 -30.61
CA LEU A 269 -6.95 16.56 -31.12
C LEU A 269 -5.87 17.63 -31.27
N LYS A 270 -5.99 18.50 -32.28
CA LYS A 270 -5.17 19.71 -32.35
C LYS A 270 -5.50 20.62 -31.16
N THR A 271 -4.58 21.49 -30.77
CA THR A 271 -4.73 22.33 -29.57
C THR A 271 -6.00 23.21 -29.60
N ALA A 272 -6.38 23.74 -30.76
CA ALA A 272 -7.61 24.52 -30.91
C ALA A 272 -8.85 23.63 -30.71
N ASP A 273 -8.91 22.48 -31.37
CA ASP A 273 -10.03 21.54 -31.29
C ASP A 273 -10.22 20.99 -29.87
N PHE A 274 -9.13 20.68 -29.17
CA PHE A 274 -9.19 20.26 -27.77
C PHE A 274 -9.76 21.34 -26.84
N LYS A 275 -9.39 22.62 -27.06
CA LYS A 275 -9.94 23.73 -26.29
C LYS A 275 -11.44 23.87 -26.51
N THR A 276 -11.89 23.77 -27.77
CA THR A 276 -13.32 23.78 -28.13
C THR A 276 -14.05 22.62 -27.48
N PHE A 277 -13.56 21.39 -27.66
CA PHE A 277 -14.13 20.19 -27.05
C PHE A 277 -14.27 20.32 -25.53
N ASN A 278 -13.22 20.76 -24.83
CA ASN A 278 -13.26 20.90 -23.38
C ASN A 278 -14.28 21.96 -22.94
N LYS A 279 -14.40 23.07 -23.68
CA LYS A 279 -15.42 24.10 -23.43
C LYS A 279 -16.83 23.52 -23.58
N ASP A 280 -17.07 22.80 -24.67
CA ASP A 280 -18.38 22.20 -24.96
C ASP A 280 -18.74 21.10 -23.95
N PHE A 281 -17.76 20.29 -23.52
CA PHE A 281 -17.94 19.30 -22.46
C PHE A 281 -18.47 19.93 -21.15
N TRP A 282 -17.86 21.02 -20.68
CA TRP A 282 -18.32 21.69 -19.46
C TRP A 282 -19.64 22.43 -19.66
N LYS A 283 -19.89 23.00 -20.84
CA LYS A 283 -21.18 23.61 -21.16
C LYS A 283 -22.29 22.57 -21.09
N MET A 284 -22.11 21.43 -21.76
CA MET A 284 -23.01 20.30 -21.78
C MET A 284 -23.26 19.73 -20.38
N ARG A 285 -22.20 19.46 -19.60
CA ARG A 285 -22.30 18.89 -18.24
C ARG A 285 -23.06 19.79 -17.25
N ASN A 286 -23.00 21.11 -17.43
CA ASN A 286 -23.67 22.06 -16.55
C ASN A 286 -25.11 22.36 -16.96
N LEU A 287 -25.63 21.71 -18.02
CA LEU A 287 -27.05 21.78 -18.36
C LEU A 287 -27.87 20.99 -17.32
N LEU A 288 -28.93 21.63 -16.83
CA LEU A 288 -29.85 21.06 -15.84
C LEU A 288 -31.10 20.45 -16.49
N CYS A 289 -31.26 20.58 -17.81
CA CYS A 289 -32.44 20.17 -18.54
C CYS A 289 -32.07 19.29 -19.73
N VAL A 290 -32.65 18.09 -19.76
CA VAL A 290 -32.44 17.11 -20.85
C VAL A 290 -32.91 17.69 -22.19
N GLU A 291 -34.04 18.38 -22.23
CA GLU A 291 -34.55 18.98 -23.47
C GLU A 291 -33.61 20.06 -24.03
N VAL A 292 -32.96 20.83 -23.15
CA VAL A 292 -31.95 21.83 -23.56
C VAL A 292 -30.68 21.14 -24.05
N PHE A 293 -30.31 20.01 -23.44
CA PHE A 293 -29.19 19.18 -23.90
C PHE A 293 -29.44 18.67 -25.33
N GLU A 294 -30.55 17.97 -25.56
CA GLU A 294 -30.90 17.36 -26.86
C GLU A 294 -31.09 18.39 -27.99
N ARG A 295 -31.37 19.66 -27.65
CA ARG A 295 -31.47 20.75 -28.63
C ARG A 295 -30.12 21.36 -29.00
N GLN A 296 -29.13 21.28 -28.11
CA GLN A 296 -27.85 21.98 -28.27
C GLN A 296 -26.70 21.07 -28.70
N PHE A 297 -26.82 19.76 -28.48
CA PHE A 297 -25.80 18.74 -28.68
C PHE A 297 -26.42 17.48 -29.27
#